data_AF-A0A4Q3U9Y6-F1
#
_entry.id   AF-A0A4Q3U9Y6-F1
#
_cell.length_a   1.000
_cell.length_b   1.000
_cell.length_c   1.000
_cell.angle_alpha   90.00
_cell.angle_beta   90.00
_cell.angle_gamma   90.00
#
_symmetry.space_group_name_H-M   'P 1'
#
loop_
_entity.id
_entity.type
_entity.pdbx_description
1 polymer ?
#
loop_
_entity_poly.entity_id
_entity_poly.type
_entity_poly.pdbx_seq_one_letter_code
_entity_poly.pdbx_strand_id
1 'polypeptide(L)' 'YREAQRLGIPVTSASVEASAEFLGIGLAATNISYRAQVQSPAPADAVLRLLRETDAVAEVHNTIRAGVPVNLLAD' A
#
# COMPACT_ATOMS: atom_id res chain seq x y z
N TYR A 1 8.65 -0.82 -6.75
CA TYR A 1 9.61 -0.24 -7.72
C TYR A 1 9.08 -0.24 -9.15
N ARG A 2 8.41 -1.31 -9.62
CA ARG A 2 7.88 -1.41 -11.00
C ARG A 2 7.04 -0.19 -11.40
N GLU A 3 6.11 0.23 -10.54
CA GLU A 3 5.19 1.34 -10.80
C GLU A 3 5.94 2.68 -10.79
N ALA A 4 6.86 2.87 -9.85
CA ALA A 4 7.71 4.07 -9.78
C ALA A 4 8.57 4.21 -11.04
N GLN A 5 9.17 3.11 -11.52
CA GLN A 5 9.95 3.09 -12.76
C GLN A 5 9.08 3.41 -13.98
N ARG A 6 7.90 2.81 -14.08
CA ARG A 6 6.94 3.11 -15.16
C ARG A 6 6.52 4.57 -15.18
N LEU A 7 6.38 5.18 -14.00
CA LEU A 7 5.99 6.59 -13.84
C LEU A 7 7.16 7.58 -13.90
N GLY A 8 8.42 7.10 -13.98
CA GLY A 8 9.60 7.95 -13.93
C GLY A 8 9.79 8.67 -12.58
N ILE A 9 9.27 8.10 -11.49
CA ILE A 9 9.34 8.70 -10.16
C ILE A 9 10.56 8.12 -9.41
N PRO A 10 11.58 8.93 -9.10
CA PRO A 10 12.71 8.48 -8.30
C PRO A 10 12.26 8.16 -6.87
N VAL A 11 12.64 7.02 -6.33
CA VAL A 11 12.35 6.64 -4.93
C VAL A 11 13.67 6.49 -4.20
N THR A 12 13.82 7.22 -3.10
CA THR A 12 14.99 7.12 -2.21
C THR A 12 14.78 6.01 -1.18
N SER A 13 13.59 5.94 -0.59
CA SER A 13 13.20 4.91 0.36
C SER A 13 11.69 4.71 0.34
N ALA A 14 11.25 3.54 0.78
CA ALA A 14 9.84 3.26 1.01
C ALA A 14 9.69 2.43 2.28
N SER A 15 8.73 2.78 3.13
CA SER A 15 8.33 2.01 4.30
C SER A 15 6.84 1.71 4.23
N VAL A 16 6.47 0.55 4.78
CA VAL A 16 5.07 0.12 4.87
C VAL A 16 4.83 -0.36 6.29
N GLU A 17 3.77 0.16 6.89
CA GLU A 17 3.21 -0.31 8.15
C GLU A 17 1.83 -0.88 7.87
N ALA A 18 1.53 -2.06 8.38
CA ALA A 18 0.24 -2.72 8.19
C ALA A 18 -0.31 -3.20 9.53
N SER A 19 -1.61 -3.05 9.69
CA SER A 19 -2.36 -3.39 10.91
C SER A 19 -3.58 -4.21 10.54
N ALA A 20 -3.93 -5.13 11.43
CA ALA A 20 -5.12 -5.96 11.32
C ALA A 20 -5.57 -6.46 12.70
N GLU A 21 -6.84 -6.82 12.80
CA GLU A 21 -7.42 -7.45 13.98
C GLU A 21 -7.59 -8.96 13.77
N PHE A 22 -7.33 -9.74 14.82
CA PHE A 22 -7.52 -11.18 14.84
C PHE A 22 -8.41 -11.55 16.01
N LEU A 23 -9.64 -11.98 15.72
CA LEU A 23 -10.66 -12.28 16.74
C LEU A 23 -10.47 -13.64 17.42
N GLY A 24 -9.45 -14.41 17.03
CA GLY A 24 -9.14 -15.71 17.59
C GLY A 24 -8.16 -16.51 16.75
N ILE A 25 -7.67 -17.61 17.30
CA ILE A 25 -6.73 -18.51 16.64
C ILE A 25 -7.41 -19.15 15.42
N GLY A 26 -6.75 -19.05 14.26
CA GLY A 26 -7.24 -19.65 13.01
C GLY A 26 -8.37 -18.88 12.32
N LEU A 27 -8.85 -17.77 12.89
CA LEU A 27 -9.83 -16.90 12.24
C LEU A 27 -9.13 -15.95 11.27
N ALA A 28 -9.82 -15.60 10.18
CA ALA A 28 -9.35 -14.60 9.24
C ALA A 28 -9.20 -13.23 9.91
N ALA A 29 -8.24 -12.45 9.42
CA ALA A 29 -8.03 -11.08 9.87
C ALA A 29 -9.19 -10.16 9.45
N THR A 30 -9.49 -9.16 10.27
CA THR A 30 -10.45 -8.08 10.01
C THR A 30 -9.78 -6.71 10.12
N ASN A 31 -10.46 -5.65 9.69
CA ASN A 31 -9.98 -4.26 9.79
C ASN A 31 -8.56 -4.06 9.27
N ILE A 32 -8.24 -4.68 8.13
CA ILE A 32 -6.91 -4.61 7.55
C ILE A 32 -6.69 -3.22 6.96
N SER A 33 -5.64 -2.55 7.43
CA SER A 33 -5.22 -1.25 6.94
C SER A 33 -3.71 -1.20 6.80
N TYR A 34 -3.22 -0.34 5.92
CA TYR A 34 -1.80 -0.11 5.79
C TYR A 34 -1.50 1.34 5.44
N ARG A 35 -0.32 1.80 5.85
CA ARG A 35 0.25 3.09 5.49
C ARG A 35 1.52 2.83 4.70
N ALA A 36 1.69 3.53 3.58
CA ALA A 36 2.92 3.50 2.81
C ALA A 36 3.50 4.92 2.75
N GLN A 37 4.77 5.05 3.14
CA GLN A 37 5.52 6.29 3.04
C GLN A 37 6.61 6.11 2.01
N VAL A 38 6.71 7.06 1.07
CA VAL A 38 7.71 7.05 0.01
C VAL A 38 8.51 8.34 0.12
N GLN A 39 9.81 8.20 0.35
CA GLN A 39 10.74 9.30 0.26
C GLN A 39 11.18 9.46 -1.19
N SER A 40 10.96 10.64 -1.76
CA SER A 40 11.24 10.93 -3.16
C SER A 40 11.57 12.42 -3.32
N PRO A 41 12.47 12.79 -4.24
CA PRO A 41 12.63 14.18 -4.65
C PRO A 41 11.53 14.65 -5.63
N ALA A 42 10.61 13.78 -6.02
CA ALA A 42 9.49 14.13 -6.90
C ALA A 42 8.44 14.99 -6.17
N PRO A 43 7.61 15.74 -6.92
CA PRO A 43 6.46 16.46 -6.37
C PRO A 43 5.50 15.56 -5.58
N ALA A 44 4.88 16.12 -4.53
CA ALA A 44 4.01 15.37 -3.62
C ALA A 44 2.80 14.72 -4.35
N ASP A 45 2.23 15.39 -5.35
CA ASP A 45 1.15 14.87 -6.19
C ASP A 45 1.58 13.67 -7.03
N ALA A 46 2.84 13.65 -7.50
CA ALA A 46 3.42 12.51 -8.19
C ALA A 46 3.59 11.32 -7.22
N VAL A 47 4.05 11.56 -5.99
CA VAL A 47 4.14 10.52 -4.95
C VAL A 47 2.77 9.97 -4.60
N LEU A 48 1.76 10.83 -4.43
CA LEU A 48 0.38 10.42 -4.19
C LEU A 48 -0.19 9.59 -5.34
N ARG A 49 0.14 9.95 -6.60
CA ARG A 49 -0.21 9.15 -7.77
C ARG A 49 0.46 7.78 -7.73
N LEU A 50 1.75 7.71 -7.41
CA LEU A 50 2.48 6.46 -7.28
C LEU A 50 1.84 5.55 -6.22
N LEU A 51 1.50 6.09 -5.06
CA LEU A 51 0.85 5.33 -3.98
C LEU A 51 -0.49 4.75 -4.43
N ARG A 52 -1.35 5.56 -5.08
CA ARG A 52 -2.65 5.10 -5.61
C ARG A 52 -2.51 4.05 -6.71
N GLU A 53 -1.60 4.25 -7.67
CA GLU A 53 -1.41 3.29 -8.76
C GLU A 53 -0.81 1.98 -8.24
N THR A 54 0.05 2.04 -7.22
CA THR A 54 0.61 0.84 -6.58
C THR A 54 -0.46 0.08 -5.78
N ASP A 55 -1.28 0.79 -5.00
CA ASP A 55 -2.39 0.21 -4.23
C ASP A 55 -3.36 -0.60 -5.10
N ALA A 56 -3.68 -0.08 -6.29
CA ALA A 56 -4.60 -0.71 -7.22
C ALA A 56 -4.09 -2.04 -7.80
N VAL A 57 -2.77 -2.22 -7.92
CA VAL A 57 -2.17 -3.38 -8.61
C VAL A 57 -1.41 -4.32 -7.68
N ALA A 58 -1.13 -3.93 -6.43
CA ALA A 58 -0.31 -4.70 -5.52
C ALA A 58 -0.88 -6.11 -5.27
N GLU A 59 -0.11 -7.12 -5.67
CA GLU A 59 -0.58 -8.50 -5.76
C GLU A 59 -0.96 -9.07 -4.38
N VAL A 60 -0.20 -8.74 -3.33
CA VAL A 60 -0.50 -9.14 -1.94
C VAL A 60 -1.83 -8.54 -1.47
N HIS A 61 -2.04 -7.24 -1.72
CA HIS A 61 -3.27 -6.56 -1.32
C HIS A 61 -4.46 -7.16 -2.07
N ASN A 62 -4.32 -7.41 -3.37
CA ASN A 62 -5.38 -7.99 -4.19
C ASN A 62 -5.70 -9.45 -3.81
N THR A 63 -4.69 -10.22 -3.40
CA THR A 63 -4.90 -11.59 -2.86
C THR A 63 -5.73 -11.56 -1.58
N ILE A 64 -5.43 -10.63 -0.66
CA ILE A 64 -6.16 -10.50 0.61
C ILE A 64 -7.57 -9.91 0.36
N ARG A 65 -7.68 -8.93 -0.54
CA ARG A 65 -8.95 -8.31 -0.97
C ARG A 65 -9.95 -9.27 -1.58
N ALA A 66 -9.50 -10.44 -2.05
CA ALA A 66 -10.41 -11.50 -2.47
C ALA A 66 -11.29 -12.02 -1.33
N GLY A 67 -10.88 -11.87 -0.07
CA GLY A 67 -11.63 -12.31 1.11
C GLY A 67 -12.01 -11.21 2.10
N VAL A 68 -11.23 -10.14 2.22
CA VAL A 68 -11.45 -9.07 3.21
C VAL A 68 -10.96 -7.72 2.70
N PRO A 69 -11.67 -6.59 2.94
CA PRO A 69 -11.19 -5.27 2.55
C PRO A 69 -9.80 -4.97 3.13
N VAL A 70 -8.94 -4.37 2.30
CA VAL A 70 -7.63 -3.85 2.69
C VAL A 70 -7.59 -2.38 2.32
N ASN A 71 -7.47 -1.51 3.33
CA ASN A 71 -7.56 -0.07 3.17
C ASN A 71 -6.18 0.59 3.21
N LEU A 72 -5.82 1.34 2.16
CA LEU A 72 -4.71 2.30 2.22
C LEU A 72 -5.14 3.48 3.09
N LEU A 73 -4.36 3.78 4.13
CA LEU A 73 -4.48 4.99 4.93
C LEU A 73 -3.73 6.12 4.21
N ALA A 74 -4.47 7.13 3.76
CA ALA A 74 -3.87 8.37 3.28
C ALA A 74 -3.51 9.26 4.48
N ASP A 75 -2.33 9.88 4.42
CA ASP A 75 -2.01 11.09 5.21
C ASP A 75 -2.48 12.34 4.46
#